data_AF-A0A1H9TC38-F1
#
_entry.id   AF-A0A1H9TC38-F1
#
_cell.length_a   1.000
_cell.length_b   1.000
_cell.length_c   1.000
_cell.angle_alpha   90.00
_cell.angle_beta   90.00
_cell.angle_gamma   90.00
#
_symmetry.space_group_name_H-M   'P 1'
#
loop_
_entity.id
_entity.type
_entity.pdbx_description
1 polymer ?
#
loop_
_entity_poly.entity_id
_entity_poly.type
_entity_poly.pdbx_seq_one_letter_code
_entity_poly.pdbx_strand_id
1 'polypeptide(L)'
;MSDQTVPAPADARLKKSGIYLLAAKLMYGETAEVKHLLLTHESMLNNLDDEAAQLFAELLNTDDEELTVQYENLFYIPGRYYVPPYMTVYPETGDDHPVFKADHTVWFREAGIDSWTVLRDERSDHLGHFLMLLHKDFLEAENTRTSNKVIAYLHQAFGLFEKQVSEVITRGFYLDVVRYLHQLIDEEKRERELDC
;
A
#
# COMPACT_ATOMS: atom_id res chain seq x y z
N MET A 1 33.22 -2.42 4.34
CA MET A 1 32.78 -3.82 4.30
C MET A 1 31.38 -3.78 3.72
N SER A 2 31.18 -4.39 2.56
CA SER A 2 29.92 -4.37 1.84
C SER A 2 28.98 -5.38 2.49
N ASP A 3 27.90 -4.87 3.11
CA ASP A 3 26.77 -5.70 3.49
C ASP A 3 26.19 -6.35 2.24
N GLN A 4 26.37 -7.66 2.14
CA GLN A 4 25.63 -8.47 1.19
C GLN A 4 24.50 -9.12 1.96
N THR A 5 23.41 -8.39 2.13
CA THR A 5 22.11 -8.99 2.45
C THR A 5 21.79 -9.98 1.32
N VAL A 6 21.69 -11.26 1.67
CA VAL A 6 21.31 -12.29 0.71
C VAL A 6 19.88 -11.97 0.28
N PRO A 7 19.62 -11.67 -1.01
CA PRO A 7 18.28 -11.31 -1.44
C PRO A 7 17.33 -12.48 -1.17
N ALA A 8 16.12 -12.15 -0.71
CA ALA A 8 15.06 -13.13 -0.55
C ALA A 8 14.88 -13.96 -1.85
N PRO A 9 14.50 -15.25 -1.77
CA PRO A 9 14.25 -16.07 -2.94
C PRO A 9 13.34 -15.35 -3.94
N ALA A 10 13.60 -15.49 -5.24
CA ALA A 10 12.85 -14.78 -6.28
C ALA A 10 11.32 -14.91 -6.11
N ASP A 11 10.85 -16.08 -5.69
CA ASP A 11 9.43 -16.34 -5.43
C ASP A 11 8.87 -15.51 -4.26
N ALA A 12 9.62 -15.32 -3.17
CA ALA A 12 9.17 -14.52 -2.03
C ALA A 12 9.05 -13.02 -2.38
N ARG A 13 9.95 -12.51 -3.23
CA ARG A 13 9.88 -11.12 -3.71
C ARG A 13 8.71 -10.88 -4.65
N LEU A 14 8.45 -11.82 -5.57
CA LEU A 14 7.31 -11.74 -6.48
C LEU A 14 5.98 -11.79 -5.71
N LYS A 15 5.91 -12.58 -4.63
CA LYS A 15 4.75 -12.62 -3.73
C LYS A 15 4.48 -11.26 -3.09
N LYS A 16 5.49 -10.69 -2.41
CA LYS A 16 5.37 -9.36 -1.79
C LYS A 16 5.02 -8.27 -2.81
N SER A 17 5.67 -8.30 -3.98
CA SER A 17 5.37 -7.41 -5.10
C SER A 17 3.89 -7.50 -5.51
N GLY A 18 3.35 -8.71 -5.68
CA GLY A 18 1.94 -8.92 -6.02
C GLY A 18 0.97 -8.37 -4.97
N ILE A 19 1.27 -8.57 -3.68
CA ILE A 19 0.47 -8.01 -2.57
C ILE A 19 0.43 -6.48 -2.65
N TYR A 20 1.58 -5.82 -2.84
CA TYR A 20 1.64 -4.36 -2.95
C TYR A 20 0.88 -3.83 -4.17
N LEU A 21 0.89 -4.54 -5.30
CA LEU A 21 0.09 -4.19 -6.47
C LEU A 21 -1.40 -4.23 -6.17
N LEU A 22 -1.89 -5.35 -5.62
CA LEU A 22 -3.32 -5.51 -5.31
C LEU A 22 -3.76 -4.49 -4.25
N ALA A 23 -2.95 -4.26 -3.23
CA ALA A 23 -3.20 -3.25 -2.21
C ALA A 23 -3.25 -1.84 -2.78
N ALA A 24 -2.32 -1.47 -3.67
CA ALA A 24 -2.34 -0.18 -4.35
C ALA A 24 -3.67 0.01 -5.08
N LYS A 25 -4.10 -0.98 -5.86
CA LYS A 25 -5.39 -0.95 -6.58
C LYS A 25 -6.59 -0.79 -5.65
N LEU A 26 -6.62 -1.50 -4.53
CA LEU A 26 -7.67 -1.34 -3.52
C LEU A 26 -7.70 0.07 -2.93
N MET A 27 -6.54 0.66 -2.66
CA MET A 27 -6.43 2.05 -2.19
C MET A 27 -6.93 3.07 -3.22
N TYR A 28 -7.05 2.70 -4.49
CA TYR A 28 -7.68 3.51 -5.54
C TYR A 28 -9.15 3.19 -5.82
N GLY A 29 -9.76 2.26 -5.06
CA GLY A 29 -11.14 1.85 -5.29
C GLY A 29 -11.32 0.88 -6.47
N GLU A 30 -10.24 0.32 -7.03
CA GLU A 30 -10.28 -0.55 -8.22
C GLU A 30 -10.67 -2.00 -7.89
N THR A 31 -11.68 -2.20 -7.04
CA THR A 31 -12.09 -3.54 -6.55
C THR A 31 -12.48 -4.48 -7.68
N ALA A 32 -13.18 -3.99 -8.71
CA ALA A 32 -13.54 -4.79 -9.88
C ALA A 32 -12.30 -5.30 -10.65
N GLU A 33 -11.26 -4.49 -10.77
CA GLU A 33 -10.02 -4.89 -11.42
C GLU A 33 -9.26 -5.91 -10.56
N VAL A 34 -9.19 -5.69 -9.24
CA VAL A 34 -8.58 -6.64 -8.30
C VAL A 34 -9.30 -7.99 -8.37
N LYS A 35 -10.63 -8.01 -8.33
CA LYS A 35 -11.43 -9.24 -8.52
C LYS A 35 -11.10 -9.93 -9.83
N HIS A 36 -11.04 -9.17 -10.94
CA HIS A 36 -10.69 -9.72 -12.24
C HIS A 36 -9.30 -10.36 -12.25
N LEU A 37 -8.30 -9.68 -11.68
CA LEU A 37 -6.93 -10.19 -11.57
C LEU A 37 -6.88 -11.50 -10.77
N LEU A 38 -7.55 -11.55 -9.62
CA LEU A 38 -7.61 -12.75 -8.76
C LEU A 38 -8.28 -13.93 -9.45
N LEU A 39 -9.37 -13.69 -10.19
CA LEU A 39 -10.11 -14.74 -10.91
C LEU A 39 -9.37 -15.25 -12.16
N THR A 40 -8.61 -14.39 -12.83
CA THR A 40 -7.87 -14.75 -14.05
C THR A 40 -6.52 -15.40 -13.76
N HIS A 41 -5.93 -15.12 -12.59
CA HIS A 41 -4.63 -15.62 -12.19
C HIS A 41 -4.73 -16.36 -10.85
N GLU A 42 -5.35 -17.54 -10.86
CA GLU A 42 -5.52 -18.39 -9.66
C GLU A 42 -4.18 -18.69 -8.94
N SER A 43 -3.07 -18.67 -9.69
CA SER A 43 -1.72 -18.79 -9.13
C SER A 43 -1.30 -17.61 -8.24
N MET A 44 -1.91 -16.43 -8.37
CA MET A 44 -1.67 -15.31 -7.44
C MET A 44 -2.18 -15.64 -6.05
N LEU A 45 -3.42 -16.13 -5.93
CA LEU A 45 -4.04 -16.51 -4.65
C LEU A 45 -3.23 -17.60 -3.92
N ASN A 46 -2.80 -18.63 -4.66
CA ASN A 46 -2.00 -19.74 -4.11
C ASN A 46 -0.62 -19.32 -3.60
N ASN A 47 -0.21 -18.08 -3.88
CA ASN A 47 1.09 -17.56 -3.54
C ASN A 47 1.04 -16.50 -2.42
N LEU A 48 -0.15 -16.08 -1.99
CA LEU A 48 -0.31 -15.15 -0.88
C LEU A 48 -0.04 -15.84 0.46
N ASP A 49 0.31 -15.06 1.49
CA ASP A 49 0.23 -15.53 2.87
C ASP A 49 -1.25 -15.73 3.31
N ASP A 50 -1.44 -16.43 4.42
CA ASP A 50 -2.78 -16.83 4.89
C ASP A 50 -3.70 -15.62 5.17
N GLU A 51 -3.15 -14.53 5.70
CA GLU A 51 -3.92 -13.32 6.03
C GLU A 51 -4.36 -12.58 4.76
N ALA A 52 -3.44 -12.39 3.81
CA ALA A 52 -3.74 -11.84 2.50
C ALA A 52 -4.75 -12.73 1.75
N ALA A 53 -4.55 -14.04 1.75
CA ALA A 53 -5.46 -14.99 1.12
C ALA A 53 -6.89 -14.88 1.68
N GLN A 54 -7.02 -14.74 3.01
CA GLN A 54 -8.32 -14.52 3.64
C GLN A 54 -8.95 -13.19 3.20
N LEU A 55 -8.18 -12.09 3.22
CA LEU A 55 -8.65 -10.76 2.81
C LEU A 55 -9.15 -10.76 1.35
N PHE A 56 -8.39 -11.34 0.42
CA PHE A 56 -8.80 -11.39 -0.98
C PHE A 56 -9.90 -12.41 -1.26
N ALA A 57 -10.03 -13.47 -0.46
CA ALA A 57 -11.19 -14.34 -0.48
C ALA A 57 -12.45 -13.59 -0.02
N GLU A 58 -12.35 -12.73 0.99
CA GLU A 58 -13.45 -11.87 1.42
C GLU A 58 -13.85 -10.90 0.30
N LEU A 59 -12.89 -10.22 -0.33
CA LEU A 59 -13.14 -9.35 -1.48
C LEU A 59 -14.01 -10.04 -2.55
N LEU A 60 -13.67 -11.28 -2.92
CA LEU A 60 -14.39 -12.05 -3.94
C LEU A 60 -15.85 -12.35 -3.56
N ASN A 61 -16.17 -12.34 -2.27
CA ASN A 61 -17.51 -12.63 -1.74
C ASN A 61 -18.30 -11.37 -1.33
N THR A 62 -17.65 -10.21 -1.20
CA THR A 62 -18.32 -8.94 -0.91
C THR A 62 -18.99 -8.37 -2.16
N ASP A 63 -20.19 -7.81 -2.00
CA ASP A 63 -20.94 -7.17 -3.08
C ASP A 63 -20.24 -5.91 -3.61
N ASP A 64 -20.30 -5.67 -4.93
CA ASP A 64 -19.61 -4.54 -5.57
C ASP A 64 -20.18 -3.18 -5.16
N GLU A 65 -21.50 -3.09 -4.94
CA GLU A 65 -22.14 -1.88 -4.46
C GLU A 65 -21.70 -1.59 -3.02
N GLU A 66 -21.64 -2.62 -2.17
CA GLU A 66 -21.13 -2.50 -0.81
C GLU A 66 -19.68 -1.99 -0.79
N LEU A 67 -18.80 -2.59 -1.60
CA LEU A 67 -17.40 -2.18 -1.71
C LEU A 67 -17.27 -0.73 -2.17
N THR A 68 -18.03 -0.33 -3.20
CA THR A 68 -18.04 1.03 -3.74
C THR A 68 -18.47 2.04 -2.68
N VAL A 69 -19.57 1.77 -1.98
CA VAL A 69 -20.09 2.64 -0.92
C VAL A 69 -19.11 2.77 0.24
N GLN A 70 -18.43 1.68 0.63
CA GLN A 70 -17.40 1.74 1.66
C GLN A 70 -16.22 2.62 1.21
N TYR A 71 -15.68 2.39 0.01
CA TYR A 71 -14.57 3.17 -0.54
C TYR A 71 -14.92 4.66 -0.63
N GLU A 72 -16.08 4.98 -1.21
CA GLU A 72 -16.51 6.36 -1.42
C GLU A 72 -16.66 7.12 -0.10
N ASN A 73 -17.31 6.51 0.89
CA ASN A 73 -17.52 7.16 2.19
C ASN A 73 -16.23 7.32 3.01
N LEU A 74 -15.29 6.39 2.88
CA LEU A 74 -14.05 6.43 3.63
C LEU A 74 -13.00 7.30 2.95
N PHE A 75 -12.80 7.19 1.64
CA PHE A 75 -11.56 7.69 1.02
C PHE A 75 -11.76 8.71 -0.09
N TYR A 76 -12.98 8.86 -0.61
CA TYR A 76 -13.23 9.71 -1.80
C TYR A 76 -14.12 10.92 -1.51
N ILE A 77 -15.33 10.71 -0.96
CA ILE A 77 -16.33 11.76 -0.74
C ILE A 77 -16.15 12.35 0.66
N PRO A 78 -15.82 13.66 0.79
CA PRO A 78 -15.71 14.28 2.10
C PRO A 78 -17.02 14.23 2.88
N GLY A 79 -16.95 13.72 4.12
CA GLY A 79 -18.12 13.49 4.97
C GLY A 79 -17.73 13.07 6.38
N ARG A 80 -18.71 12.61 7.17
CA ARG A 80 -18.48 12.20 8.57
C ARG A 80 -17.52 11.01 8.71
N TYR A 81 -17.48 10.13 7.73
CA TYR A 81 -16.67 8.92 7.71
C TYR A 81 -15.38 9.08 6.89
N TYR A 82 -15.15 10.26 6.32
CA TYR A 82 -14.03 10.48 5.41
C TYR A 82 -12.71 10.54 6.17
N VAL A 83 -11.76 9.71 5.73
CA VAL A 83 -10.38 9.63 6.18
C VAL A 83 -9.47 9.72 4.95
N PRO A 84 -8.74 10.82 4.75
CA PRO A 84 -8.00 11.06 3.50
C PRO A 84 -6.81 10.10 3.30
N PRO A 85 -6.70 9.37 2.18
CA PRO A 85 -5.61 8.42 1.92
C PRO A 85 -4.32 9.11 1.41
N TYR A 86 -3.92 10.22 2.02
CA TYR A 86 -2.78 11.04 1.57
C TYR A 86 -1.71 11.13 2.66
N MET A 87 -0.46 10.80 2.33
CA MET A 87 0.63 10.75 3.31
C MET A 87 0.83 12.08 4.04
N THR A 88 0.64 13.23 3.37
CA THR A 88 0.85 14.55 4.01
C THR A 88 -0.15 14.89 5.11
N VAL A 89 -1.24 14.13 5.26
CA VAL A 89 -2.20 14.26 6.36
C VAL A 89 -1.69 13.61 7.65
N TYR A 90 -0.70 12.72 7.54
CA TYR A 90 -0.15 11.95 8.65
C TYR A 90 1.32 12.33 8.92
N PRO A 91 1.61 13.62 9.23
CA PRO A 91 2.99 14.09 9.33
C PRO A 91 3.71 13.54 10.56
N GLU A 92 5.05 13.51 10.51
CA GLU A 92 5.87 13.25 11.70
C GLU A 92 5.59 14.27 12.78
N THR A 93 5.67 13.80 14.02
CA THR A 93 5.79 14.68 15.18
C THR A 93 7.19 15.28 15.15
N GLY A 94 7.41 16.28 14.29
CA GLY A 94 8.67 17.01 14.14
C GLY A 94 8.89 17.51 12.72
N ASP A 95 8.79 18.83 12.53
CA ASP A 95 9.26 19.77 11.49
C ASP A 95 9.70 19.36 10.04
N ASP A 96 9.71 18.10 9.61
CA ASP A 96 10.26 17.66 8.30
C ASP A 96 9.23 17.54 7.15
N HIS A 97 8.04 18.14 7.29
CA HIS A 97 6.99 18.19 6.23
C HIS A 97 7.49 18.67 4.84
N PRO A 98 8.40 19.66 4.73
CA PRO A 98 8.88 20.14 3.43
C PRO A 98 9.78 19.13 2.68
N VAL A 99 10.53 18.30 3.42
CA VAL A 99 11.46 17.31 2.83
C VAL A 99 10.66 16.19 2.16
N PHE A 100 9.57 15.75 2.79
CA PHE A 100 8.69 14.72 2.24
C PHE A 100 8.07 15.12 0.90
N LYS A 101 7.62 16.37 0.74
CA LYS A 101 6.98 16.84 -0.51
C LYS A 101 7.95 16.88 -1.70
N ALA A 102 9.20 17.24 -1.47
CA ALA A 102 10.20 17.33 -2.53
C ALA A 102 10.68 15.93 -2.99
N ASP A 103 10.81 14.99 -2.05
CA ASP A 103 11.49 13.72 -2.31
C ASP A 103 10.63 12.68 -3.06
N HIS A 104 9.32 12.57 -2.80
CA HIS A 104 8.53 11.47 -3.38
C HIS A 104 8.31 11.57 -4.90
N THR A 105 8.19 12.78 -5.44
CA THR A 105 8.06 12.98 -6.90
C THR A 105 9.33 12.56 -7.66
N VAL A 106 10.50 12.68 -7.01
CA VAL A 106 11.77 12.20 -7.55
C VAL A 106 11.78 10.68 -7.56
N TRP A 107 11.37 10.04 -6.46
CA TRP A 107 11.30 8.56 -6.38
C TRP A 107 10.39 7.98 -7.45
N PHE A 108 9.22 8.57 -7.69
CA PHE A 108 8.30 8.07 -8.72
C PHE A 108 8.87 8.21 -10.13
N ARG A 109 9.64 9.27 -10.41
CA ARG A 109 10.31 9.44 -11.70
C ARG A 109 11.47 8.48 -11.86
N GLU A 110 12.30 8.30 -10.84
CA GLU A 110 13.41 7.33 -10.85
C GLU A 110 12.91 5.90 -11.03
N ALA A 111 11.79 5.58 -10.39
CA ALA A 111 11.07 4.34 -10.59
C ALA A 111 10.20 4.35 -11.86
N GLY A 112 10.21 5.37 -12.72
CA GLY A 112 9.44 5.39 -13.97
C GLY A 112 7.93 5.14 -13.82
N ILE A 113 7.34 5.43 -12.66
CA ILE A 113 5.89 5.36 -12.40
C ILE A 113 5.23 6.74 -12.40
N ASP A 114 6.00 7.81 -12.60
CA ASP A 114 5.51 9.19 -12.64
C ASP A 114 4.39 9.38 -13.67
N SER A 115 4.57 8.85 -14.89
CA SER A 115 3.54 8.86 -15.93
C SER A 115 2.25 8.17 -15.48
N TRP A 116 2.36 7.06 -14.76
CA TRP A 116 1.21 6.35 -14.20
C TRP A 116 0.51 7.20 -13.13
N THR A 117 1.26 7.80 -12.20
CA THR A 117 0.70 8.66 -11.15
C THR A 117 -0.03 9.88 -11.72
N VAL A 118 0.51 10.49 -12.79
CA VAL A 118 -0.07 11.66 -13.46
C VAL A 118 -1.36 11.30 -14.20
N LEU A 119 -1.42 10.12 -14.83
CA LEU A 119 -2.60 9.67 -15.58
C LEU A 119 -3.82 9.40 -14.69
N ARG A 120 -3.62 9.16 -13.38
CA ARG A 120 -4.72 8.85 -12.44
C ARG A 120 -5.50 10.08 -11.97
N ASP A 121 -5.05 11.30 -12.28
CA ASP A 121 -5.61 12.54 -11.73
C ASP A 121 -5.72 12.53 -10.19
N GLU A 122 -4.82 11.79 -9.54
CA GLU A 122 -4.73 11.68 -8.08
C GLU A 122 -3.57 12.51 -7.55
N ARG A 123 -3.69 12.94 -6.27
CA ARG A 123 -2.58 13.65 -5.62
C ARG A 123 -1.34 12.76 -5.56
N SER A 124 -0.17 13.33 -5.85
CA SER A 124 1.09 12.58 -5.84
C SER A 124 1.37 11.90 -4.50
N ASP A 125 0.92 12.48 -3.39
CA ASP A 125 1.13 11.92 -2.05
C ASP A 125 0.07 10.87 -1.63
N HIS A 126 -0.77 10.39 -2.54
CA HIS A 126 -1.72 9.31 -2.27
C HIS A 126 -1.01 8.01 -1.88
N LEU A 127 -1.47 7.34 -0.81
CA LEU A 127 -0.83 6.13 -0.23
C LEU A 127 -0.67 5.02 -1.27
N GLY A 128 -1.63 4.87 -2.18
CA GLY A 128 -1.55 3.92 -3.30
C GLY A 128 -0.32 4.10 -4.20
N HIS A 129 0.22 5.32 -4.37
CA HIS A 129 1.40 5.55 -5.20
C HIS A 129 2.66 4.97 -4.55
N PHE A 130 2.75 5.05 -3.22
CA PHE A 130 3.86 4.48 -2.47
C PHE A 130 3.80 2.95 -2.43
N LEU A 131 2.59 2.37 -2.36
CA LEU A 131 2.42 0.92 -2.52
C LEU A 131 2.82 0.47 -3.94
N MET A 132 2.48 1.24 -4.97
CA MET A 132 2.93 0.95 -6.35
C MET A 132 4.47 1.06 -6.49
N LEU A 133 5.08 2.04 -5.82
CA LEU A 133 6.54 2.17 -5.76
C LEU A 133 7.17 0.92 -5.12
N LEU A 134 6.64 0.44 -4.00
CA LEU A 134 7.10 -0.81 -3.39
C LEU A 134 6.91 -2.01 -4.31
N HIS A 135 5.74 -2.14 -4.95
CA HIS A 135 5.50 -3.21 -5.94
C HIS A 135 6.63 -3.26 -6.98
N LYS A 136 6.98 -2.10 -7.54
CA LYS A 136 8.04 -2.00 -8.54
C LYS A 136 9.43 -2.29 -7.99
N ASP A 137 9.78 -1.75 -6.83
CA ASP A 137 11.06 -2.00 -6.18
C ASP A 137 11.28 -3.49 -5.89
N PHE A 138 10.24 -4.20 -5.44
CA PHE A 138 10.30 -5.64 -5.19
C PHE A 138 10.39 -6.47 -6.48
N LEU A 139 9.86 -5.96 -7.60
CA LEU A 139 9.93 -6.61 -8.90
C LEU A 139 11.34 -6.49 -9.51
N GLU A 140 11.95 -5.31 -9.42
CA GLU A 140 13.21 -4.98 -10.08
C GLU A 140 14.44 -5.26 -9.21
N ALA A 141 14.29 -5.37 -7.88
CA ALA A 141 15.38 -5.63 -6.93
C ALA A 141 16.54 -4.62 -6.96
N GLU A 142 16.33 -3.44 -7.53
CA GLU A 142 17.38 -2.49 -7.88
C GLU A 142 17.53 -1.30 -6.90
N ASN A 143 16.59 -1.05 -5.97
CA ASN A 143 16.59 0.19 -5.17
C ASN A 143 16.24 0.06 -3.67
N THR A 144 16.98 -0.77 -2.93
CA THR A 144 16.77 -1.00 -1.48
C THR A 144 16.76 0.26 -0.62
N ARG A 145 17.51 1.31 -0.99
CA ARG A 145 17.58 2.57 -0.21
C ARG A 145 16.29 3.38 -0.28
N THR A 146 15.67 3.49 -1.46
CA THR A 146 14.38 4.17 -1.63
C THR A 146 13.28 3.39 -0.92
N SER A 147 13.26 2.06 -1.04
CA SER A 147 12.28 1.23 -0.34
C SER A 147 12.37 1.37 1.18
N ASN A 148 13.57 1.43 1.78
CA ASN A 148 13.72 1.65 3.23
C ASN A 148 13.09 2.95 3.70
N LYS A 149 13.30 4.06 2.97
CA LYS A 149 12.69 5.35 3.29
C LYS A 149 11.17 5.28 3.13
N VAL A 150 10.69 4.71 2.03
CA VAL A 150 9.26 4.57 1.74
C VAL A 150 8.56 3.75 2.83
N ILE A 151 9.15 2.62 3.25
CA ILE A 151 8.63 1.80 4.36
C ILE A 151 8.58 2.59 5.67
N ALA A 152 9.60 3.37 6.00
CA ALA A 152 9.59 4.20 7.21
C ALA A 152 8.44 5.22 7.20
N TYR A 153 8.24 5.92 6.07
CA TYR A 153 7.12 6.85 5.92
C TYR A 153 5.76 6.15 5.96
N LEU A 154 5.63 5.02 5.26
CA LEU A 154 4.38 4.25 5.25
C LEU A 154 4.03 3.70 6.63
N HIS A 155 5.00 3.18 7.39
CA HIS A 155 4.76 2.64 8.74
C HIS A 155 4.07 3.67 9.62
N GLN A 156 4.60 4.88 9.62
CA GLN A 156 4.02 5.97 10.38
C GLN A 156 2.64 6.39 9.85
N ALA A 157 2.51 6.57 8.54
CA ALA A 157 1.26 7.01 7.95
C ALA A 157 0.15 5.98 8.17
N PHE A 158 0.43 4.68 7.98
CA PHE A 158 -0.52 3.61 8.24
C PHE A 158 -0.88 3.51 9.72
N GLY A 159 0.04 3.75 10.65
CA GLY A 159 -0.29 3.79 12.08
C GLY A 159 -1.30 4.88 12.46
N LEU A 160 -1.21 6.07 11.85
CA LEU A 160 -2.19 7.14 12.06
C LEU A 160 -3.46 6.96 11.23
N PHE A 161 -3.32 6.48 10.00
CA PHE A 161 -4.42 6.25 9.06
C PHE A 161 -5.35 5.14 9.58
N GLU A 162 -4.81 4.00 9.98
CA GLU A 162 -5.57 2.87 10.54
C GLU A 162 -6.33 3.27 11.79
N LYS A 163 -5.70 4.07 12.66
CA LYS A 163 -6.35 4.64 13.84
C LYS A 163 -7.56 5.49 13.45
N GLN A 164 -7.41 6.41 12.49
CA GLN A 164 -8.52 7.28 12.05
C GLN A 164 -9.65 6.48 11.40
N VAL A 165 -9.33 5.48 10.56
CA VAL A 165 -10.34 4.59 9.97
C VAL A 165 -11.08 3.81 11.07
N SER A 166 -10.37 3.28 12.05
CA SER A 166 -10.95 2.56 13.19
C SER A 166 -11.81 3.43 14.13
N GLU A 167 -11.62 4.75 14.13
CA GLU A 167 -12.43 5.69 14.91
C GLU A 167 -13.78 5.98 14.25
N VAL A 168 -13.87 5.87 12.92
CA VAL A 168 -15.09 6.20 12.15
C VAL A 168 -15.93 4.96 11.79
N ILE A 169 -15.31 3.79 11.68
CA ILE A 169 -16.00 2.52 11.41
C ILE A 169 -15.47 1.37 12.28
N THR A 170 -16.34 0.42 12.61
CA THR A 170 -15.99 -0.72 13.48
C THR A 170 -15.81 -2.04 12.74
N ARG A 171 -16.26 -2.12 11.48
CA ARG A 171 -16.20 -3.30 10.60
C ARG A 171 -16.32 -2.86 9.14
N GLY A 172 -15.87 -3.71 8.24
CA GLY A 172 -16.01 -3.53 6.79
C GLY A 172 -14.71 -3.87 6.09
N PHE A 173 -14.82 -4.37 4.87
CA PHE A 173 -13.69 -4.82 4.05
C PHE A 173 -12.53 -3.81 4.04
N TYR A 174 -12.81 -2.52 3.87
CA TYR A 174 -11.74 -1.52 3.81
C TYR A 174 -11.05 -1.25 5.16
N LEU A 175 -11.70 -1.49 6.30
CA LEU A 175 -11.01 -1.47 7.59
C LEU A 175 -10.02 -2.64 7.69
N ASP A 176 -10.42 -3.81 7.20
CA ASP A 176 -9.58 -5.01 7.23
C ASP A 176 -8.39 -4.88 6.26
N VAL A 177 -8.60 -4.27 5.09
CA VAL A 177 -7.50 -3.86 4.18
C VAL A 177 -6.51 -2.95 4.89
N VAL A 178 -6.98 -1.90 5.56
CA VAL A 178 -6.10 -0.92 6.20
C VAL A 178 -5.30 -1.54 7.36
N ARG A 179 -5.93 -2.42 8.15
CA ARG A 179 -5.26 -3.18 9.22
C ARG A 179 -4.19 -4.11 8.68
N TYR A 180 -4.54 -4.89 7.65
CA TYR A 180 -3.60 -5.77 6.98
C TYR A 180 -2.40 -5.00 6.44
N LEU A 181 -2.63 -3.84 5.80
CA LEU A 181 -1.53 -3.02 5.29
C LEU A 181 -0.65 -2.42 6.38
N HIS A 182 -1.24 -2.00 7.50
CA HIS A 182 -0.44 -1.54 8.64
C HIS A 182 0.45 -2.69 9.17
N GLN A 183 -0.12 -3.87 9.39
CA GLN A 183 0.65 -5.04 9.84
C GLN A 183 1.76 -5.43 8.85
N LEU A 184 1.45 -5.47 7.55
CA LEU A 184 2.42 -5.80 6.51
C LEU A 184 3.61 -4.83 6.50
N ILE A 185 3.34 -3.53 6.65
CA ILE A 185 4.39 -2.51 6.67
C ILE A 185 5.20 -2.56 7.99
N ASP A 186 4.56 -2.89 9.12
CA ASP A 186 5.22 -3.10 10.41
C ASP A 186 6.17 -4.29 10.38
N GLU A 187 5.77 -5.39 9.74
CA GLU A 187 6.62 -6.56 9.50
C GLU A 187 7.80 -6.20 8.60
N GLU A 188 7.54 -5.54 7.47
CA GLU A 188 8.58 -5.15 6.52
C GLU A 188 9.63 -4.20 7.13
N LYS A 189 9.18 -3.27 7.98
CA LYS A 189 10.08 -2.38 8.72
C LYS A 189 10.96 -3.16 9.69
N ARG A 190 10.37 -4.07 10.47
CA ARG A 190 11.11 -4.91 11.43
C ARG A 190 12.14 -5.80 10.74
N GLU A 191 11.78 -6.42 9.62
CA GLU A 191 12.72 -7.24 8.83
C GLU A 191 13.94 -6.42 8.39
N ARG A 192 13.73 -5.19 7.92
CA ARG A 192 14.82 -4.32 7.46
C ARG A 192 15.69 -3.76 8.57
N GLU A 193 15.13 -3.58 9.77
CA GLU A 193 15.89 -3.17 10.97
C GLU A 193 16.75 -4.30 11.53
N LEU A 194 16.36 -5.57 11.35
CA LEU A 194 17.13 -6.74 11.76
C LEU A 194 18.30 -7.06 10.82
N ASP A 195 18.22 -6.60 9.58
CA ASP A 195 19.25 -6.77 8.55
C ASP A 195 20.36 -5.68 8.58
N CYS A 196 20.28 -4.71 9.50
CA CYS A 196 21.25 -3.61 9.69
C CYS A 196 22.11 -3.81 10.96
#